data_AF-A0A0F7KXM3-F1
#
_entry.id   AF-A0A0F7KXM3-F1
#
_cell.length_a   1.000
_cell.length_b   1.000
_cell.length_c   1.000
_cell.angle_alpha   90.00
_cell.angle_beta   90.00
_cell.angle_gamma   90.00
#
_symmetry.space_group_name_H-M   'P 1'
#
loop_
_entity.id
_entity.type
_entity.pdbx_description
1 polymer ?
#
loop_
_entity_poly.entity_id
_entity_poly.type
_entity_poly.pdbx_seq_one_letter_code
_entity_poly.pdbx_strand_id
1 'polypeptide(L)'
;MRIALGIGAAALAFAASGLVAQTVADDGALRIRAVMQDAVNPAILTIWDVGNNAMSDDGGIDPELMTDESWDRLAHASAELVEASRMIAAADKISAAAPDNMGTAEGEISMEDVQRYIDNDTDGLRELALEQAAHAEKLLAAARAKDAATAGDLVAGMDLVCESCHARYWYPEG
;
A
#
# COMPACT_ATOMS: atom_id res chain seq x y z
N MET A 1 -26.29 -35.23 -41.22
CA MET A 1 -25.99 -33.85 -40.77
C MET A 1 -27.13 -33.40 -39.87
N ARG A 2 -26.92 -33.41 -38.55
CA ARG A 2 -27.86 -32.92 -37.54
C ARG A 2 -27.07 -32.06 -36.55
N ILE A 3 -27.34 -30.76 -36.62
CA ILE A 3 -26.87 -29.71 -35.72
C ILE A 3 -27.72 -29.79 -34.45
N ALA A 4 -27.07 -29.79 -33.29
CA ALA A 4 -27.53 -29.09 -32.08
C ALA A 4 -26.66 -29.49 -30.88
N LEU A 5 -25.85 -28.56 -30.38
CA LEU A 5 -25.58 -28.44 -28.94
C LEU A 5 -25.15 -26.99 -28.68
N GLY A 6 -26.13 -26.20 -28.25
CA GLY A 6 -25.88 -25.04 -27.40
C GLY A 6 -25.83 -25.48 -25.94
N ILE A 7 -25.75 -24.48 -25.04
CA ILE A 7 -25.54 -24.53 -23.59
C ILE A 7 -24.05 -24.55 -23.24
N GLY A 8 -23.49 -23.59 -22.51
CA GLY A 8 -24.06 -22.44 -21.83
C GLY A 8 -22.92 -21.62 -21.23
N ALA A 9 -23.11 -20.30 -21.19
CA ALA A 9 -22.22 -19.38 -20.50
C ALA A 9 -22.19 -19.73 -19.00
N ALA A 10 -21.02 -20.11 -18.48
CA ALA A 10 -20.77 -20.15 -17.05
C ALA A 10 -20.13 -18.80 -16.66
N ALA A 11 -20.87 -18.03 -15.87
CA ALA A 11 -20.47 -16.76 -15.31
C ALA A 11 -19.23 -16.93 -14.42
N LEU A 12 -18.15 -16.23 -14.77
CA LEU A 12 -17.06 -15.91 -13.85
C LEU A 12 -17.43 -14.60 -13.16
N ALA A 13 -18.07 -14.70 -12.00
CA ALA A 13 -18.29 -13.58 -11.10
C ALA A 13 -18.01 -14.04 -9.66
N PHE A 14 -17.40 -13.14 -8.89
CA PHE A 14 -17.01 -13.23 -7.46
C PHE A 14 -15.60 -13.75 -7.15
N ALA A 15 -14.57 -13.01 -7.59
CA ALA A 15 -13.27 -12.97 -6.91
C ALA A 15 -13.07 -11.72 -6.03
N ALA A 16 -14.06 -10.81 -5.97
CA ALA A 16 -13.96 -9.58 -5.19
C ALA A 16 -14.29 -9.77 -3.69
N SER A 17 -15.08 -10.81 -3.35
CA SER A 17 -15.56 -11.00 -1.97
C SER A 17 -14.50 -11.55 -1.01
N GLY A 18 -13.44 -12.20 -1.51
CA GLY A 18 -12.36 -12.75 -0.68
C GLY A 18 -11.40 -11.69 -0.15
N LEU A 19 -11.10 -10.67 -0.97
CA LEU A 19 -10.17 -9.59 -0.62
C LEU A 19 -10.73 -8.68 0.48
N VAL A 20 -12.03 -8.40 0.43
CA VAL A 20 -12.72 -7.57 1.44
C VAL A 20 -12.85 -8.31 2.79
N ALA A 21 -13.01 -9.63 2.77
CA ALA A 21 -13.14 -10.44 3.99
C ALA A 21 -11.83 -10.54 4.80
N GLN A 22 -10.67 -10.32 4.16
CA GLN A 22 -9.38 -10.30 4.84
C GLN A 22 -9.01 -8.92 5.40
N THR A 23 -9.52 -7.84 4.82
CA THR A 23 -9.16 -6.47 5.24
C THR A 23 -9.95 -5.96 6.44
N VAL A 24 -11.22 -6.37 6.62
CA VAL A 24 -12.04 -5.97 7.78
C VAL A 24 -12.56 -7.21 8.51
N ALA A 25 -12.44 -7.21 9.84
CA ALA A 25 -12.96 -8.28 10.70
C ALA A 25 -14.47 -8.18 10.94
N ASP A 26 -15.09 -9.27 11.39
CA ASP A 26 -16.53 -9.34 11.67
C ASP A 26 -17.00 -8.31 12.71
N ASP A 27 -16.10 -7.86 13.59
CA ASP A 27 -16.37 -6.85 14.62
C ASP A 27 -16.09 -5.40 14.16
N GLY A 28 -15.77 -5.24 12.87
CA GLY A 28 -15.47 -3.97 12.21
C GLY A 28 -14.01 -3.52 12.30
N ALA A 29 -13.10 -4.32 12.88
CA ALA A 29 -11.70 -3.92 12.96
C ALA A 29 -11.00 -3.99 11.59
N LEU A 30 -10.31 -2.91 11.21
CA LEU A 30 -9.42 -2.91 10.06
C LEU A 30 -8.17 -3.75 10.39
N ARG A 31 -7.82 -4.70 9.54
CA ARG A 31 -6.63 -5.55 9.72
C ARG A 31 -5.44 -4.93 8.99
N ILE A 32 -4.51 -4.32 9.73
CA ILE A 32 -3.37 -3.57 9.15
C ILE A 32 -2.56 -4.45 8.22
N ARG A 33 -2.20 -5.67 8.65
CA ARG A 33 -1.38 -6.57 7.81
C ARG A 33 -2.03 -6.88 6.46
N ALA A 34 -3.36 -7.04 6.44
CA ALA A 34 -4.08 -7.25 5.19
C ALA A 34 -4.05 -5.99 4.31
N VAL A 35 -4.29 -4.81 4.87
CA VAL A 35 -4.15 -3.55 4.12
C VAL A 35 -2.74 -3.37 3.58
N MET A 36 -1.72 -3.73 4.37
CA MET A 36 -0.32 -3.69 3.92
C MET A 36 -0.10 -4.63 2.75
N GLN A 37 -0.51 -5.89 2.85
CA GLN A 37 -0.29 -6.90 1.82
C GLN A 37 -1.09 -6.64 0.54
N ASP A 38 -2.33 -6.18 0.67
CA ASP A 38 -3.27 -6.09 -0.44
C ASP A 38 -3.25 -4.73 -1.16
N ALA A 39 -2.82 -3.66 -0.47
CA ALA A 39 -2.87 -2.30 -1.01
C ALA A 39 -1.55 -1.55 -0.92
N VAL A 40 -0.95 -1.43 0.28
CA VAL A 40 0.26 -0.61 0.47
C VAL A 40 1.46 -1.22 -0.26
N ASN A 41 1.71 -2.53 -0.08
CA ASN A 41 2.85 -3.21 -0.67
C ASN A 41 2.81 -3.22 -2.21
N PRO A 42 1.69 -3.54 -2.87
CA PRO A 42 1.61 -3.44 -4.34
C PRO A 42 1.82 -2.01 -4.87
N ALA A 43 1.23 -1.00 -4.20
CA ALA A 43 1.38 0.39 -4.59
C ALA A 43 2.84 0.84 -4.47
N ILE A 44 3.49 0.56 -3.34
CA ILE A 44 4.89 0.98 -3.12
C ILE A 44 5.87 0.26 -4.04
N LEU A 45 5.66 -1.04 -4.30
CA LEU A 45 6.46 -1.79 -5.27
C LEU A 45 6.34 -1.20 -6.67
N THR A 46 5.15 -0.72 -7.06
CA THR A 46 4.97 -0.04 -8.35
C THR A 46 5.66 1.32 -8.38
N ILE A 47 5.58 2.10 -7.29
CA ILE A 47 6.26 3.40 -7.18
C ILE A 47 7.78 3.22 -7.31
N TRP A 48 8.36 2.26 -6.58
CA TRP A 48 9.79 1.96 -6.67
C TRP A 48 10.20 1.38 -8.01
N ASP A 49 9.39 0.50 -8.61
CA ASP A 49 9.67 -0.03 -9.96
C ASP A 49 9.75 1.10 -10.99
N VAL A 50 8.79 2.04 -10.99
CA VAL A 50 8.82 3.18 -11.89
C VAL A 50 10.04 4.07 -11.62
N GLY A 51 10.27 4.43 -10.35
CA GLY A 51 11.40 5.29 -9.97
C GLY A 51 12.76 4.69 -10.31
N ASN A 52 12.98 3.42 -9.99
CA ASN A 52 14.26 2.74 -10.23
C ASN A 52 14.54 2.57 -11.73
N ASN A 53 13.54 2.26 -12.55
CA ASN A 53 13.71 2.12 -13.99
C ASN A 53 13.88 3.46 -14.73
N ALA A 54 13.55 4.57 -14.08
CA ALA A 54 13.74 5.91 -14.60
C ALA A 54 14.87 6.67 -13.89
N MET A 55 15.70 5.99 -13.10
CA MET A 55 16.72 6.66 -12.30
C MET A 55 17.85 7.21 -13.16
N SER A 56 18.21 8.50 -12.98
CA SER A 56 19.36 9.11 -13.63
C SER A 56 20.69 8.71 -12.97
N ASP A 57 21.81 8.97 -13.65
CA ASP A 57 23.16 8.69 -13.13
C ASP A 57 23.51 9.48 -11.85
N ASP A 58 22.88 10.65 -11.64
CA ASP A 58 23.04 11.50 -10.47
C ASP A 58 21.96 11.30 -9.39
N GLY A 59 21.04 10.36 -9.62
CA GLY A 59 19.90 10.08 -8.76
C GLY A 59 18.69 10.98 -9.06
N GLY A 60 17.51 10.52 -8.62
CA GLY A 60 16.24 11.13 -9.03
C GLY A 60 15.71 10.53 -10.34
N ILE A 61 14.61 11.08 -10.85
CA ILE A 61 13.95 10.59 -12.06
C ILE A 61 14.45 11.35 -13.28
N ASP A 62 14.98 10.63 -14.27
CA ASP A 62 15.27 11.15 -15.60
C ASP A 62 13.97 11.26 -16.41
N PRO A 63 13.53 12.47 -16.80
CA PRO A 63 12.33 12.64 -17.61
C PRO A 63 12.45 11.99 -19.00
N GLU A 64 13.65 11.76 -19.54
CA GLU A 64 13.85 11.09 -20.84
C GLU A 64 13.55 9.58 -20.76
N LEU A 65 13.64 8.99 -19.57
CA LEU A 65 13.30 7.58 -19.30
C LEU A 65 11.83 7.38 -18.92
N MET A 66 11.10 8.47 -18.65
CA MET A 66 9.70 8.43 -18.26
C MET A 66 8.75 8.49 -19.46
N THR A 67 8.09 7.37 -19.74
CA THR A 67 6.99 7.34 -20.71
C THR A 67 5.68 7.86 -20.11
N ASP A 68 4.70 8.17 -20.96
CA ASP A 68 3.33 8.50 -20.52
C ASP A 68 2.73 7.37 -19.66
N GLU A 69 3.00 6.11 -20.03
CA GLU A 69 2.58 4.94 -19.25
C GLU A 69 3.26 4.90 -17.87
N SER A 70 4.56 5.23 -17.79
CA SER A 70 5.28 5.30 -16.51
C SER A 70 4.68 6.37 -15.59
N TRP A 71 4.32 7.53 -16.15
CA TRP A 71 3.63 8.60 -15.40
C TRP A 71 2.25 8.16 -14.91
N ASP A 72 1.46 7.51 -15.76
CA ASP A 72 0.14 7.00 -15.38
C ASP A 72 0.23 5.91 -14.31
N ARG A 73 1.21 5.00 -14.39
CA ARG A 73 1.49 4.00 -13.37
C ARG A 73 1.87 4.64 -12.03
N LEU A 74 2.76 5.63 -12.04
CA LEU A 74 3.16 6.35 -10.83
C LEU A 74 1.99 7.08 -10.19
N ALA A 75 1.16 7.75 -11.00
CA ALA A 75 -0.03 8.43 -10.52
C ALA A 75 -1.06 7.44 -9.95
N HIS A 76 -1.30 6.31 -10.62
CA HIS A 76 -2.24 5.30 -10.16
C HIS A 76 -1.81 4.70 -8.81
N ALA A 77 -0.56 4.23 -8.71
CA ALA A 77 -0.03 3.65 -7.48
C ALA A 77 0.00 4.67 -6.33
N SER A 78 0.32 5.95 -6.61
CA SER A 78 0.25 7.00 -5.61
C SER A 78 -1.18 7.20 -5.09
N ALA A 79 -2.19 7.15 -5.97
CA ALA A 79 -3.59 7.27 -5.56
C ALA A 79 -4.06 6.07 -4.71
N GLU A 80 -3.62 4.85 -5.05
CA GLU A 80 -3.89 3.65 -4.22
C GLU A 80 -3.27 3.77 -2.83
N LEU A 81 -2.05 4.29 -2.74
CA LEU A 81 -1.37 4.52 -1.46
C LEU A 81 -2.11 5.58 -0.62
N VAL A 82 -2.57 6.68 -1.23
CA VAL A 82 -3.40 7.69 -0.55
C VAL A 82 -4.65 7.06 0.05
N GLU A 83 -5.36 6.24 -0.71
CA GLU A 83 -6.59 5.60 -0.26
C GLU A 83 -6.33 4.62 0.89
N ALA A 84 -5.33 3.74 0.75
CA ALA A 84 -4.97 2.78 1.79
C ALA A 84 -4.56 3.48 3.09
N SER A 85 -3.75 4.53 3.00
CA SER A 85 -3.32 5.32 4.15
C SER A 85 -4.48 6.06 4.83
N ARG A 86 -5.39 6.66 4.06
CA ARG A 86 -6.60 7.29 4.61
C ARG A 86 -7.54 6.28 5.26
N MET A 87 -7.65 5.07 4.70
CA MET A 87 -8.42 3.98 5.29
C MET A 87 -7.89 3.59 6.67
N ILE A 88 -6.56 3.48 6.83
CA ILE A 88 -5.91 3.22 8.12
C ILE A 88 -6.21 4.36 9.12
N ALA A 89 -6.00 5.61 8.70
CA ALA A 89 -6.22 6.78 9.55
C ALA A 89 -7.68 6.91 10.03
N ALA A 90 -8.64 6.52 9.20
CA ALA A 90 -10.07 6.63 9.50
C ALA A 90 -10.64 5.42 10.28
N ALA A 91 -9.86 4.37 10.50
CA ALA A 91 -10.35 3.15 11.14
C ALA A 91 -10.69 3.40 12.62
N ASP A 92 -11.94 3.08 13.01
CA ASP A 92 -12.39 3.18 14.40
C ASP A 92 -11.73 2.13 15.31
N LYS A 93 -11.52 0.93 14.77
CA LYS A 93 -10.87 -0.21 15.42
C LYS A 93 -9.81 -0.80 14.52
N ILE A 94 -8.70 -1.24 15.10
CA ILE A 94 -7.55 -1.75 14.37
C ILE A 94 -7.10 -3.08 14.98
N SER A 95 -6.90 -4.07 14.12
CA SER A 95 -6.27 -5.35 14.43
C SER A 95 -4.96 -5.48 13.65
N ALA A 96 -3.92 -6.05 14.24
CA ALA A 96 -2.64 -6.27 13.57
C ALA A 96 -2.82 -7.21 12.37
N ALA A 97 -3.50 -8.35 12.56
CA ALA A 97 -3.72 -9.34 11.51
C ALA A 97 -5.00 -10.18 11.72
N ALA A 98 -5.31 -11.05 10.77
CA ALA A 98 -6.32 -12.09 10.91
C ALA A 98 -5.74 -13.31 11.66
N PRO A 99 -6.56 -14.15 12.32
CA PRO A 99 -6.08 -15.32 13.07
C PRO A 99 -5.25 -16.31 12.22
N ASP A 100 -5.55 -16.43 10.93
CA ASP A 100 -4.84 -17.28 9.97
C ASP A 100 -3.64 -16.57 9.30
N ASN A 101 -3.39 -15.31 9.62
CA ASN A 101 -2.31 -14.47 9.09
C ASN A 101 -1.42 -13.90 10.22
N MET A 102 -1.24 -14.66 11.30
CA MET A 102 -0.43 -14.25 12.46
C MET A 102 1.07 -14.57 12.31
N GLY A 103 1.43 -15.49 11.41
CA GLY A 103 2.81 -16.00 11.30
C GLY A 103 3.82 -14.96 10.83
N THR A 104 4.99 -14.91 11.45
CA THR A 104 6.11 -14.00 11.12
C THR A 104 7.39 -14.78 10.84
N ALA A 105 8.35 -14.16 10.18
CA ALA A 105 9.65 -14.78 9.89
C ALA A 105 10.56 -14.78 11.13
N GLU A 106 11.62 -15.59 11.09
CA GLU A 106 12.62 -15.60 12.16
C GLU A 106 13.29 -14.22 12.26
N GLY A 107 13.32 -13.65 13.47
CA GLY A 107 13.86 -12.32 13.74
C GLY A 107 12.85 -11.17 13.66
N GLU A 108 11.62 -11.41 13.20
CA GLU A 108 10.52 -10.44 13.24
C GLU A 108 9.75 -10.52 14.56
N ILE A 109 9.21 -9.38 15.03
CA ILE A 109 8.33 -9.37 16.21
C ILE A 109 7.03 -10.13 15.93
N SER A 110 6.35 -10.61 16.97
CA SER A 110 5.06 -11.29 16.82
C SER A 110 3.93 -10.33 16.42
N MET A 111 2.89 -10.81 15.75
CA MET A 111 1.70 -10.00 15.45
C MET A 111 0.93 -9.61 16.73
N GLU A 112 1.05 -10.41 17.80
CA GLU A 112 0.56 -10.06 19.12
C GLU A 112 1.30 -8.85 19.70
N ASP A 113 2.61 -8.75 19.48
CA ASP A 113 3.40 -7.59 19.88
C ASP A 113 3.04 -6.36 19.05
N VAL A 114 2.90 -6.50 17.73
CA VAL A 114 2.39 -5.41 16.86
C VAL A 114 1.05 -4.90 17.38
N GLN A 115 0.11 -5.80 17.68
CA GLN A 115 -1.19 -5.42 18.24
C GLN A 115 -1.02 -4.62 19.53
N ARG A 116 -0.16 -5.08 20.44
CA ARG A 116 0.12 -4.38 21.69
C ARG A 116 0.69 -2.97 21.47
N TYR A 117 1.57 -2.78 20.49
CA TYR A 117 2.09 -1.45 20.15
C TYR A 117 1.01 -0.54 19.56
N ILE A 118 0.14 -1.07 18.70
CA ILE A 118 -1.01 -0.35 18.14
C ILE A 118 -2.02 0.03 19.24
N ASP A 119 -2.33 -0.88 20.15
CA ASP A 119 -3.28 -0.65 21.25
C ASP A 119 -2.77 0.42 22.22
N ASN A 120 -1.46 0.47 22.44
CA ASN A 120 -0.84 1.48 23.31
C ASN A 120 -0.84 2.88 22.70
N ASP A 121 -0.95 3.00 21.37
CA ASP A 121 -0.79 4.26 20.67
C ASP A 121 -1.45 4.26 19.28
N THR A 122 -2.78 4.09 19.28
CA THR A 122 -3.56 4.04 18.05
C THR A 122 -3.60 5.40 17.35
N ASP A 123 -3.59 6.50 18.10
CA ASP A 123 -3.62 7.84 17.52
C ASP A 123 -2.31 8.18 16.80
N GLY A 124 -1.15 7.75 17.32
CA GLY A 124 0.12 7.86 16.61
C GLY A 124 0.13 7.10 15.28
N LEU A 125 -0.49 5.91 15.23
CA LEU A 125 -0.60 5.14 13.99
C LEU A 125 -1.43 5.89 12.96
N ARG A 126 -2.55 6.50 13.38
CA ARG A 126 -3.41 7.31 12.51
C ARG A 126 -2.70 8.56 12.00
N GLU A 127 -1.92 9.22 12.84
CA GLU A 127 -1.12 10.38 12.46
C GLU A 127 -0.09 10.02 11.38
N LEU A 128 0.70 8.97 11.60
CA LEU A 128 1.69 8.49 10.63
C LEU A 128 1.03 8.02 9.32
N ALA A 129 -0.16 7.41 9.39
CA ALA A 129 -0.94 7.08 8.20
C ALA A 129 -1.40 8.33 7.43
N LEU A 130 -1.79 9.41 8.11
CA LEU A 130 -2.12 10.68 7.45
C LEU A 130 -0.88 11.35 6.83
N GLU A 131 0.28 11.24 7.47
CA GLU A 131 1.54 11.72 6.90
C GLU A 131 1.90 10.96 5.62
N GLN A 132 1.75 9.63 5.62
CA GLN A 132 1.91 8.80 4.43
C GLN A 132 0.94 9.20 3.31
N ALA A 133 -0.34 9.44 3.65
CA ALA A 133 -1.33 9.92 2.69
C ALA A 133 -0.93 11.28 2.10
N ALA A 134 -0.49 12.22 2.93
CA ALA A 134 -0.07 13.54 2.49
C ALA A 134 1.18 13.50 1.59
N HIS A 135 2.12 12.59 1.86
CA HIS A 135 3.28 12.36 1.00
C HIS A 135 2.87 11.76 -0.35
N ALA A 136 2.01 10.75 -0.34
CA ALA A 136 1.49 10.12 -1.55
C ALA A 136 0.62 11.08 -2.39
N GLU A 137 -0.12 12.01 -1.77
CA GLU A 137 -0.86 13.06 -2.47
C GLU A 137 0.05 14.02 -3.22
N LYS A 138 1.20 14.39 -2.64
CA LYS A 138 2.20 15.22 -3.32
C LYS A 138 2.79 14.46 -4.50
N LEU A 139 3.08 13.17 -4.34
CA LEU A 139 3.63 12.34 -5.42
C LEU A 139 2.61 12.17 -6.56
N LEU A 140 1.34 11.93 -6.22
CA LEU A 140 0.24 11.91 -7.19
C LEU A 140 0.15 13.22 -7.97
N ALA A 141 0.27 14.36 -7.30
CA ALA A 141 0.24 15.67 -7.95
C ALA A 141 1.44 15.86 -8.90
N ALA A 142 2.64 15.51 -8.45
CA ALA A 142 3.87 15.57 -9.27
C ALA A 142 3.77 14.64 -10.49
N ALA A 143 3.29 13.41 -10.32
CA ALA A 143 3.11 12.45 -11.40
C ALA A 143 2.11 12.94 -12.45
N ARG A 144 0.97 13.49 -12.02
CA ARG A 144 -0.02 14.10 -12.94
C ARG A 144 0.52 15.32 -13.68
N ALA A 145 1.40 16.09 -13.05
CA ALA A 145 2.08 17.21 -13.65
C ALA A 145 3.30 16.81 -14.50
N LYS A 146 3.69 15.53 -14.48
CA LYS A 146 4.94 15.00 -15.07
C LYS A 146 6.18 15.77 -14.60
N ASP A 147 6.19 16.14 -13.33
CA ASP A 147 7.29 16.87 -12.69
C ASP A 147 8.33 15.86 -12.17
N ALA A 148 9.33 15.55 -13.00
CA ALA A 148 10.39 14.59 -12.69
C ALA A 148 11.24 14.97 -11.48
N ALA A 149 11.52 16.25 -11.29
CA ALA A 149 12.31 16.69 -10.14
C ALA A 149 11.56 16.44 -8.83
N THR A 150 10.32 16.94 -8.73
CA THR A 150 9.50 16.76 -7.52
C THR A 150 9.14 15.30 -7.29
N ALA A 151 8.80 14.55 -8.35
CA ALA A 151 8.50 13.12 -8.23
C ALA A 151 9.73 12.33 -7.77
N GLY A 152 10.92 12.61 -8.31
CA GLY A 152 12.16 11.97 -7.91
C GLY A 152 12.47 12.15 -6.43
N ASP A 153 12.38 13.39 -5.92
CA ASP A 153 12.60 13.70 -4.51
C ASP A 153 11.60 12.96 -3.60
N LEU A 154 10.32 12.92 -3.99
CA LEU A 154 9.27 12.25 -3.22
C LEU A 154 9.40 10.73 -3.23
N VAL A 155 9.81 10.12 -4.36
CA VAL A 155 10.09 8.68 -4.42
C VAL A 155 11.30 8.34 -3.54
N ALA A 156 12.38 9.12 -3.61
CA ALA A 156 13.57 8.90 -2.78
C ALA A 156 13.29 9.08 -1.28
N GLY A 157 12.41 10.02 -0.91
CA GLY A 157 12.02 10.23 0.48
C GLY A 157 11.03 9.21 1.04
N MET A 158 10.49 8.32 0.21
CA MET A 158 9.42 7.42 0.60
C MET A 158 9.83 6.41 1.69
N ASP A 159 11.06 5.89 1.63
CA ASP A 159 11.56 4.93 2.62
C ASP A 159 11.49 5.50 4.04
N LEU A 160 11.83 6.79 4.22
CA LEU A 160 11.76 7.45 5.53
C LEU A 160 10.32 7.55 6.06
N VAL A 161 9.34 7.70 5.17
CA VAL A 161 7.92 7.74 5.55
C VAL A 161 7.48 6.35 6.02
N CYS A 162 7.82 5.30 5.28
CA CYS A 162 7.55 3.91 5.68
C CYS A 162 8.22 3.56 7.02
N GLU A 163 9.50 3.90 7.16
CA GLU A 163 10.29 3.63 8.37
C GLU A 163 9.75 4.37 9.60
N SER A 164 9.20 5.58 9.44
CA SER A 164 8.62 6.33 10.56
C SER A 164 7.48 5.56 11.26
N CYS A 165 6.70 4.79 10.49
CA CYS A 165 5.66 3.92 11.00
C CYS A 165 6.22 2.58 11.46
N HIS A 166 7.04 1.93 10.62
CA HIS A 166 7.56 0.60 10.93
C HIS A 166 8.45 0.59 12.18
N ALA A 167 9.31 1.58 12.38
CA ALA A 167 10.16 1.68 13.57
C ALA A 167 9.34 1.75 14.88
N ARG A 168 8.09 2.22 14.84
CA ARG A 168 7.25 2.36 16.04
C ARG A 168 6.38 1.13 16.32
N TYR A 169 5.89 0.46 15.28
CA TYR A 169 4.89 -0.61 15.43
C TYR A 169 5.37 -1.99 14.95
N TRP A 170 6.37 -2.05 14.07
CA TRP A 170 6.89 -3.29 13.47
C TRP A 170 8.32 -3.65 13.92
N TYR A 171 9.16 -2.65 14.21
CA TYR A 171 10.57 -2.81 14.64
C TYR A 171 10.96 -1.97 15.88
N PRO A 172 10.17 -1.96 16.97
CA PRO A 172 10.39 -1.04 18.10
C PRO A 172 11.64 -1.30 18.93
N GLU A 173 12.32 -2.44 18.74
CA GLU A 173 13.53 -2.83 19.47
C GLU A 173 14.80 -2.82 18.59
N GLY A 174 14.82 -2.00 17.53
CA GLY A 174 15.98 -1.83 16.64
C GLY A 174 17.31 -1.64 17.37
#